data_AF-A0A0N0N8E2-F1
#
_entry.id   AF-A0A0N0N8E2-F1
#
_cell.length_a   1.000
_cell.length_b   1.000
_cell.length_c   1.000
_cell.angle_alpha   90.00
_cell.angle_beta   90.00
_cell.angle_gamma   90.00
#
_symmetry.space_group_name_H-M   'P 1'
#
loop_
_entity.id
_entity.type
_entity.pdbx_description
1 polymer ?
#
loop_
_entity_poly.entity_id
_entity_poly.type
_entity_poly.pdbx_seq_one_letter_code
_entity_poly.pdbx_strand_id
1 'polypeptide(L)'
;MNEYGDIVEVAGRVLRELDRWPEAAALAGPLAALVRRASAETDPDARAGHEDELYRLLSRHETTRHRMDELLPSTVGWRGLEPTFSSGTPVAKDRFVCPREDHYVWTVLGVDDPDSPPERCPVHTDVALVFRAAGFAAPGTA
;
A
#
# COMPACT_ATOMS: atom_id res chain seq x y z
N MET A 1 16.20 -11.29 -19.80
CA MET A 1 15.88 -9.85 -19.81
C MET A 1 14.54 -9.75 -19.14
N ASN A 2 14.51 -9.37 -17.87
CA ASN A 2 13.28 -9.35 -17.10
C ASN A 2 12.56 -8.03 -17.40
N GLU A 3 11.36 -8.14 -17.99
CA GLU A 3 10.48 -7.05 -18.44
C GLU A 3 9.75 -6.36 -17.26
N TYR A 4 10.41 -6.29 -16.10
CA TYR A 4 9.89 -5.70 -14.86
C TYR A 4 10.70 -4.44 -14.59
N GLY A 5 10.03 -3.30 -14.42
CA GLY A 5 10.69 -2.03 -14.13
C GLY A 5 11.56 -2.17 -12.87
N ASP A 6 12.88 -2.04 -13.02
CA ASP A 6 13.85 -2.17 -11.95
C ASP A 6 13.65 -1.02 -10.95
N ILE A 7 13.27 -1.32 -9.71
CA ILE A 7 13.07 -0.31 -8.66
C ILE A 7 14.34 0.51 -8.42
N VAL A 8 15.52 -0.06 -8.69
CA VAL A 8 16.81 0.67 -8.63
C VAL A 8 16.86 1.76 -9.70
N GLU A 9 16.33 1.50 -10.90
CA GLU A 9 16.22 2.49 -11.98
C GLU A 9 15.21 3.58 -11.64
N VAL A 10 14.04 3.20 -11.12
CA VAL A 10 13.00 4.14 -10.68
C VAL A 10 13.52 5.03 -9.54
N ALA A 11 14.15 4.45 -8.53
CA ALA A 11 14.78 5.19 -7.44
C ALA A 11 15.86 6.15 -7.95
N GLY A 12 16.67 5.73 -8.94
CA GLY A 12 17.64 6.59 -9.60
C GLY A 12 16.99 7.76 -10.34
N ARG A 13 15.78 7.58 -10.89
CA ARG A 13 15.02 8.65 -11.54
C ARG A 13 14.40 9.60 -10.52
N VAL A 14 13.77 9.09 -9.47
CA VAL A 14 13.25 9.90 -8.35
C VAL A 14 14.37 10.76 -7.76
N LEU A 15 15.56 10.19 -7.53
CA LEU A 15 16.72 10.91 -7.02
C LEU A 15 17.10 12.14 -7.87
N ARG A 16 16.96 12.05 -9.20
CA ARG A 16 17.23 13.17 -10.13
C ARG A 16 16.13 14.23 -10.15
N GLU A 17 14.97 13.92 -9.61
CA GLU A 17 13.81 14.82 -9.57
C GLU A 17 13.56 15.37 -8.15
N LEU A 18 14.29 14.88 -7.14
CA LEU A 18 14.16 15.30 -5.74
C LEU A 18 14.43 16.80 -5.51
N ASP A 19 15.24 17.43 -6.36
CA ASP A 19 15.50 18.87 -6.33
C ASP A 19 14.24 19.71 -6.62
N ARG A 20 13.22 19.10 -7.25
CA ARG A 20 11.92 19.70 -7.54
C ARG A 20 10.93 19.59 -6.39
N TRP A 21 11.24 18.81 -5.35
CA TRP A 21 10.38 18.53 -4.20
C TRP A 21 11.11 18.87 -2.89
N PRO A 22 11.09 20.14 -2.45
CA PRO A 22 11.76 20.58 -1.23
C PRO A 22 11.37 19.75 0.00
N GLU A 23 10.13 19.28 0.06
CA GLU A 23 9.59 18.43 1.12
C GLU A 23 10.21 17.01 1.17
N ALA A 24 10.79 16.56 0.06
CA ALA A 24 11.45 15.27 -0.06
C ALA A 24 12.99 15.39 -0.09
N ALA A 25 13.54 16.60 0.00
CA ALA A 25 14.98 16.85 -0.12
C ALA A 25 15.84 16.07 0.90
N ALA A 26 15.29 15.80 2.09
CA ALA A 26 15.94 15.00 3.12
C ALA A 26 16.21 13.54 2.70
N LEU A 27 15.51 13.04 1.67
CA LEU A 27 15.69 11.69 1.14
C LEU A 27 16.92 11.56 0.23
N ALA A 28 17.47 12.65 -0.30
CA ALA A 28 18.50 12.59 -1.34
C ALA A 28 19.74 11.80 -0.92
N GLY A 29 20.24 12.04 0.30
CA GLY A 29 21.39 11.32 0.85
C GLY A 29 21.11 9.82 1.06
N PRO A 30 20.09 9.45 1.85
CA PRO A 30 19.69 8.06 2.06
C PRO A 30 19.40 7.31 0.75
N LEU A 31 18.66 7.92 -0.16
CA LEU A 31 18.27 7.32 -1.43
C LEU A 31 19.49 7.08 -2.33
N ALA A 32 20.38 8.07 -2.48
CA ALA A 32 21.61 7.92 -3.27
C ALA A 32 22.52 6.80 -2.74
N ALA A 33 22.66 6.69 -1.41
CA ALA A 33 23.45 5.65 -0.79
C ALA A 33 22.86 4.25 -1.00
N LEU A 34 21.54 4.13 -1.01
CA LEU A 34 20.84 2.86 -1.18
C LEU A 34 20.80 2.41 -2.64
N VAL A 35 20.56 3.33 -3.59
CA VAL A 35 20.64 3.06 -5.03
C VAL A 35 22.03 2.57 -5.42
N ARG A 36 23.09 3.20 -4.90
CA ARG A 36 24.47 2.76 -5.14
C ARG A 36 24.75 1.36 -4.63
N ARG A 37 24.25 1.02 -3.44
CA ARG A 37 24.41 -0.32 -2.85
C ARG A 37 23.67 -1.36 -3.68
N ALA A 38 22.40 -1.13 -3.98
CA ALA A 38 21.59 -2.03 -4.80
C ALA A 38 22.18 -2.24 -6.21
N SER A 39 22.74 -1.18 -6.81
CA SER A 39 23.36 -1.26 -8.15
C SER A 39 24.67 -2.04 -8.18
N ALA A 40 25.44 -1.99 -7.09
CA ALA A 40 26.73 -2.67 -6.98
C ALA A 40 26.61 -4.11 -6.45
N GLU A 41 25.44 -4.46 -5.90
CA GLU A 41 25.19 -5.79 -5.35
C GLU A 41 25.02 -6.83 -6.45
N THR A 42 25.77 -7.91 -6.32
CA THR A 42 25.79 -9.05 -7.25
C THR A 42 25.08 -10.27 -6.69
N ASP A 43 24.93 -10.34 -5.37
CA ASP A 43 24.16 -11.38 -4.71
C ASP A 43 22.65 -11.08 -4.84
N PRO A 44 21.83 -12.02 -5.38
CA PRO A 44 20.43 -11.75 -5.67
C PRO A 44 19.57 -11.57 -4.41
N ASP A 45 19.89 -12.27 -3.31
CA ASP A 45 19.10 -12.19 -2.07
C ASP A 45 19.41 -10.88 -1.32
N ALA A 46 20.70 -10.49 -1.28
CA ALA A 46 21.11 -9.19 -0.75
C ALA A 46 20.55 -8.04 -1.59
N ARG A 47 20.53 -8.18 -2.92
CA ARG A 47 19.94 -7.20 -3.82
C ARG A 47 18.44 -7.03 -3.57
N ALA A 48 17.69 -8.11 -3.43
CA ALA A 48 16.26 -8.06 -3.08
C ALA A 48 16.02 -7.31 -1.75
N GLY A 49 16.87 -7.53 -0.75
CA GLY A 49 16.81 -6.78 0.51
C GLY A 49 17.02 -5.27 0.35
N HIS A 50 17.90 -4.85 -0.56
CA HIS A 50 18.10 -3.43 -0.90
C HIS A 50 16.94 -2.84 -1.71
N GLU A 51 16.36 -3.62 -2.61
CA GLU A 51 15.16 -3.25 -3.38
C GLU A 51 13.96 -3.01 -2.45
N ASP A 52 13.74 -3.87 -1.47
CA ASP A 52 12.72 -3.69 -0.41
C ASP A 52 12.94 -2.40 0.40
N GLU A 53 14.19 -2.10 0.75
CA GLU A 53 14.53 -0.91 1.50
C GLU A 53 14.32 0.37 0.66
N LEU A 54 14.57 0.31 -0.67
CA LEU A 54 14.26 1.40 -1.60
C LEU A 54 12.76 1.65 -1.65
N TYR A 55 11.96 0.59 -1.76
CA TYR A 55 10.50 0.70 -1.71
C TYR A 55 10.01 1.32 -0.40
N ARG A 56 10.51 0.88 0.75
CA ARG A 56 10.14 1.43 2.06
C ARG A 56 10.53 2.91 2.17
N LEU A 57 11.68 3.30 1.65
CA LEU A 57 12.13 4.69 1.70
C LEU A 57 11.26 5.60 0.82
N LEU A 58 10.97 5.17 -0.41
CA LEU A 58 10.20 5.93 -1.40
C LEU A 58 8.71 6.01 -1.06
N SER A 59 8.16 5.01 -0.39
CA SER A 59 6.74 4.99 0.01
C SER A 59 6.43 5.84 1.25
N ARG A 60 7.44 6.32 1.99
CA ARG A 60 7.25 7.16 3.19
C ARG A 60 6.71 8.55 2.88
N HIS A 61 7.10 9.13 1.75
CA HIS A 61 6.62 10.45 1.34
C HIS A 61 5.61 10.31 0.22
N GLU A 62 4.53 11.09 0.30
CA GLU A 62 3.44 11.05 -0.68
C GLU A 62 3.94 11.42 -2.08
N THR A 63 4.76 12.47 -2.21
CA THR A 63 5.31 12.92 -3.49
C THR A 63 6.13 11.84 -4.19
N THR A 64 7.02 11.15 -3.46
CA THR A 64 7.85 10.09 -4.04
C THR A 64 7.06 8.82 -4.31
N ARG A 65 6.00 8.53 -3.54
CA ARG A 65 5.09 7.42 -3.78
C ARG A 65 4.30 7.61 -5.06
N HIS A 66 3.67 8.78 -5.23
CA HIS A 66 2.94 9.11 -6.46
C HIS A 66 3.85 9.03 -7.68
N ARG A 67 5.09 9.52 -7.56
CA ARG A 67 6.02 9.42 -8.68
C ARG A 67 6.43 7.98 -8.98
N MET A 68 6.65 7.17 -7.95
CA MET A 68 6.97 5.76 -8.11
C MET A 68 5.83 5.03 -8.84
N ASP A 69 4.57 5.33 -8.52
CA ASP A 69 3.39 4.77 -9.18
C ASP A 69 3.28 5.19 -10.66
N GLU A 70 3.74 6.39 -11.02
CA GLU A 70 3.81 6.85 -12.42
C GLU A 70 4.93 6.17 -13.22
N LEU A 71 6.06 5.87 -12.56
CA LEU A 71 7.28 5.39 -13.21
C LEU A 71 7.35 3.88 -13.33
N LEU A 72 6.76 3.15 -12.39
CA LEU A 72 6.62 1.70 -12.49
C LEU A 72 5.45 1.41 -13.43
N PRO A 73 5.68 0.73 -14.59
CA PRO A 73 4.57 0.31 -15.42
C PRO A 73 3.64 -0.57 -14.59
N SER A 74 2.32 -0.38 -14.76
CA SER A 74 1.24 -1.03 -14.01
C SER A 74 1.21 -2.57 -14.08
N THR A 75 2.26 -3.19 -14.61
CA THR A 75 2.52 -4.64 -14.67
C THR A 75 3.21 -5.20 -13.43
N VAL A 76 3.72 -4.35 -12.53
CA VAL A 76 3.86 -4.79 -11.15
C VAL A 76 2.48 -4.61 -10.53
N GLY A 77 1.90 -5.69 -10.01
CA GLY A 77 0.70 -5.67 -9.17
C GLY A 77 0.92 -4.92 -7.86
N TRP A 78 1.45 -3.70 -7.93
CA TRP A 78 1.59 -2.75 -6.85
C TRP A 78 0.22 -2.10 -6.60
N ARG A 79 -0.77 -2.93 -6.25
CA ARG A 79 -1.87 -2.48 -5.41
C ARG A 79 -1.38 -2.51 -3.97
N GLY A 80 -0.45 -1.62 -3.66
CA GLY A 80 0.12 -1.49 -2.34
C GLY A 80 0.65 -2.81 -1.75
N LEU A 81 1.01 -2.74 -0.49
CA LEU A 81 1.03 -3.89 0.37
C LEU A 81 -0.43 -4.28 0.67
N GLU A 82 -1.21 -4.71 -0.32
CA GLU A 82 -2.36 -5.54 0.01
C GLU A 82 -1.80 -6.86 0.58
N PRO A 83 -2.25 -7.29 1.77
CA PRO A 83 -1.88 -8.59 2.31
C PRO A 83 -2.14 -9.64 1.22
N THR A 84 -1.33 -10.69 1.20
CA THR A 84 -1.20 -11.77 0.20
C THR A 84 -2.46 -12.54 -0.20
N PHE A 85 -3.66 -12.02 0.03
CA PHE A 85 -4.96 -12.57 -0.33
C PHE A 85 -5.76 -11.61 -1.21
N SER A 86 -5.58 -11.67 -2.53
CA SER A 86 -6.67 -11.86 -3.52
C SER A 86 -6.32 -11.35 -4.91
N SER A 87 -5.78 -12.22 -5.74
CA SER A 87 -5.98 -12.13 -7.19
C SER A 87 -7.39 -12.65 -7.50
N GLY A 88 -8.38 -11.75 -7.47
CA GLY A 88 -9.76 -12.05 -7.82
C GLY A 88 -10.60 -10.78 -7.90
N THR A 89 -11.70 -10.81 -8.66
CA THR A 89 -12.74 -9.77 -8.60
C THR A 89 -13.07 -9.50 -7.13
N PRO A 90 -13.13 -8.24 -6.66
CA PRO A 90 -13.48 -7.96 -5.27
C PRO A 90 -14.82 -8.60 -4.94
N VAL A 91 -14.76 -9.68 -4.17
CA VAL A 91 -15.96 -10.36 -3.68
C VAL A 91 -16.46 -9.52 -2.52
N ALA A 92 -17.71 -9.07 -2.60
CA ALA A 92 -18.34 -8.42 -1.46
C ALA A 92 -18.25 -9.39 -0.27
N LYS A 93 -17.69 -8.92 0.84
CA LYS A 93 -17.62 -9.68 2.09
C LYS A 93 -18.59 -9.09 3.09
N ASP A 94 -19.08 -9.96 3.96
CA ASP A 94 -19.84 -9.57 5.14
C ASP A 94 -18.96 -8.67 6.03
N ARG A 95 -19.55 -7.56 6.49
CA ARG A 95 -18.81 -6.56 7.24
C ARG A 95 -19.69 -5.89 8.30
N PHE A 96 -19.06 -5.47 9.38
CA PHE A 96 -19.66 -4.60 10.40
C PHE A 96 -19.14 -3.18 10.19
N VAL A 97 -20.05 -2.21 10.04
CA VAL A 97 -19.70 -0.82 9.71
C VAL A 97 -20.19 0.15 10.77
N CYS A 98 -19.42 1.22 10.98
CA CYS A 98 -19.92 2.39 11.71
C CYS A 98 -21.01 3.09 10.88
N PRO A 99 -22.18 3.41 11.45
CA PRO A 99 -23.22 4.14 10.73
C PRO A 99 -22.95 5.65 10.59
N ARG A 100 -21.97 6.20 11.33
CA ARG A 100 -21.70 7.65 11.36
C ARG A 100 -20.52 8.04 10.44
N GLU A 101 -20.64 7.74 9.15
CA GLU A 101 -19.58 7.88 8.13
C GLU A 101 -18.57 6.71 8.18
N ASP A 102 -17.95 6.38 7.04
CA ASP A 102 -17.11 5.19 6.75
C ASP A 102 -15.80 5.08 7.57
N HIS A 103 -15.82 5.46 8.86
CA HIS A 103 -14.66 5.57 9.75
C HIS A 103 -14.13 4.23 10.27
N TYR A 104 -14.99 3.22 10.38
CA TYR A 104 -14.56 1.90 10.83
C TYR A 104 -15.35 0.79 10.13
N VAL A 105 -14.60 -0.15 9.56
CA VAL A 105 -15.12 -1.36 8.93
C VAL A 105 -14.35 -2.55 9.51
N TRP A 106 -15.09 -3.54 9.99
CA TRP A 106 -14.55 -4.85 10.34
C TRP A 106 -15.07 -5.87 9.34
N THR A 107 -14.19 -6.39 8.49
CA THR A 107 -14.52 -7.37 7.45
C THR A 107 -14.26 -8.78 7.97
N VAL A 108 -15.21 -9.69 7.77
CA VAL A 108 -15.02 -11.11 8.08
C VAL A 108 -14.16 -11.71 6.96
N LEU A 109 -12.90 -12.06 7.23
CA LEU A 109 -11.96 -12.55 6.22
C LEU A 109 -11.79 -14.08 6.25
N GLY A 110 -12.05 -14.77 7.37
CA GLY A 110 -12.02 -16.24 7.46
C GLY A 110 -12.21 -16.82 8.86
N VAL A 111 -12.01 -18.14 9.00
CA VAL A 111 -12.18 -18.91 10.25
C VAL A 111 -11.13 -18.63 11.33
N ASP A 112 -10.08 -17.88 10.98
CA ASP A 112 -8.97 -17.49 11.87
C ASP A 112 -9.05 -16.01 12.31
N ASP A 113 -10.08 -15.26 11.89
CA ASP A 113 -10.37 -13.94 12.46
C ASP A 113 -10.87 -14.07 13.89
N PRO A 114 -10.63 -13.07 14.78
CA PRO A 114 -11.21 -13.09 16.11
C PRO A 114 -12.72 -13.36 16.03
N ASP A 115 -13.18 -14.39 16.76
CA ASP A 115 -14.51 -15.01 16.65
C ASP A 115 -15.70 -14.05 16.76
N SER A 116 -15.49 -12.79 17.15
CA SER A 116 -16.55 -11.81 17.30
C SER A 116 -16.08 -10.39 16.98
N PRO A 117 -16.87 -9.64 16.17
CA PRO A 117 -16.63 -8.21 15.98
C PRO A 117 -16.81 -7.45 17.31
N PRO A 118 -16.18 -6.28 17.46
CA PRO A 118 -16.52 -5.38 18.56
C PRO A 118 -17.98 -4.91 18.42
N GLU A 119 -18.76 -4.96 19.50
CA GLU A 119 -20.17 -4.53 19.49
C GLU A 119 -20.33 -3.04 19.14
N ARG A 120 -19.30 -2.24 19.43
CA ARG A 120 -19.28 -0.78 19.27
C ARG A 120 -18.14 -0.32 18.39
N CYS A 121 -18.35 0.80 17.73
CA CYS A 121 -17.31 1.44 16.94
C CYS A 121 -16.16 1.92 17.85
N PRO A 122 -14.90 1.57 17.58
CA PRO A 122 -13.76 2.05 18.37
C PRO A 122 -13.51 3.56 18.20
N VAL A 123 -14.02 4.15 17.12
CA VAL A 123 -13.96 5.61 16.87
C VAL A 123 -15.12 6.33 17.56
N HIS A 124 -16.32 5.74 17.52
CA HIS A 124 -17.54 6.27 18.12
C HIS A 124 -18.06 5.29 19.17
N THR A 125 -17.52 5.34 20.38
CA THR A 125 -17.78 4.37 21.46
C THR A 125 -19.23 4.36 21.96
N ASP A 126 -20.04 5.35 21.56
CA ASP A 126 -21.48 5.46 21.79
C ASP A 126 -22.33 4.78 20.69
N VAL A 127 -21.71 4.29 19.63
CA VAL A 127 -22.38 3.78 18.44
C VAL A 127 -22.13 2.28 18.27
N ALA A 128 -23.21 1.51 18.11
CA ALA A 128 -23.13 0.09 17.77
C ALA A 128 -22.74 -0.11 16.31
N LEU A 129 -21.94 -1.13 16.02
CA LEU A 129 -21.65 -1.50 14.64
C LEU A 129 -22.87 -2.15 13.99
N VAL A 130 -23.09 -1.86 12.71
CA VAL A 130 -24.21 -2.40 11.93
C VAL A 130 -23.70 -3.43 10.96
N PHE A 131 -24.31 -4.62 10.96
CA PHE A 131 -24.00 -5.67 9.99
C PHE A 131 -24.46 -5.29 8.58
N ARG A 132 -23.58 -5.52 7.59
CA ARG A 132 -23.83 -5.34 6.16
C ARG A 132 -23.41 -6.62 5.44
N ALA A 133 -24.39 -7.32 4.90
CA ALA A 133 -24.18 -8.55 4.15
C ALA A 133 -23.49 -8.27 2.79
N ALA A 134 -22.67 -9.22 2.36
CA ALA A 134 -22.14 -9.30 1.01
C ALA A 134 -23.28 -9.24 -0.03
N GLY A 135 -23.17 -8.31 -0.99
CA GLY A 135 -24.12 -8.20 -2.11
C GLY A 135 -25.28 -7.23 -1.92
N PHE A 136 -25.42 -6.57 -0.75
CA PHE A 136 -26.42 -5.51 -0.58
C PHE A 136 -25.82 -4.14 -0.97
N ALA A 137 -26.03 -3.72 -2.22
CA ALA A 137 -25.95 -2.31 -2.56
C ALA A 137 -27.00 -1.57 -1.70
N ALA A 138 -26.56 -0.63 -0.86
CA ALA A 138 -27.50 0.21 -0.13
C ALA A 138 -28.42 0.89 -1.16
N PRO A 139 -29.75 0.83 -1.03
CA PRO A 139 -30.62 1.60 -1.90
C PRO A 139 -30.47 3.07 -1.54
N GLY A 140 -29.86 3.86 -2.43
CA GLY A 140 -29.81 5.31 -2.30
C GLY A 140 -28.46 5.94 -2.63
N THR A 141 -28.10 5.94 -3.91
CA THR A 141 -27.33 7.02 -4.56
C THR A 141 -27.65 6.97 -6.06
N ALA A 142 -28.82 7.47 -6.39
CA ALA A 142 -29.16 8.01 -7.70
C ALA A 142 -29.64 9.46 -7.46
#